data_AF-A0A380FM98-F1
#
_entry.id   AF-A0A380FM98-F1
#
_cell.length_a   1.000
_cell.length_b   1.000
_cell.length_c   1.000
_cell.angle_alpha   90.00
_cell.angle_beta   90.00
_cell.angle_gamma   90.00
#
_symmetry.space_group_name_H-M   'P 1'
#
loop_
_entity.id
_entity.type
_entity.pdbx_description
1 polymer ?
#
loop_
_entity_poly.entity_id
_entity_poly.type
_entity_poly.pdbx_seq_one_letter_code
_entity_poly.pdbx_strand_id
1 'polypeptide(L)'
;MDYKETHVELGKLVNKEKLAQQQANTLSKKLAKDGKEIKKKIGKDKTFSIMDVQAKDIYQFGPRFGRGSEAIYEGFKLAEDSDAKAAMPKEKYMKVPKEKFNDYAGDYLLIPTANGKKPNNEFVKSSIWKNNKAVQNNQVIYYTMDEAIYADIISVEQQAKNFKQQLLK
;
A
#
# COMPACT_ATOMS: atom_id res chain seq x y z
N MET A 1 -3.53 -17.09 -3.23
CA MET A 1 -4.35 -16.50 -4.31
C MET A 1 -4.27 -15.00 -4.19
N ASP A 2 -4.35 -14.26 -5.30
CA ASP A 2 -4.54 -12.81 -5.26
C ASP A 2 -6.04 -12.43 -5.10
N TYR A 3 -6.32 -11.12 -4.97
CA TYR A 3 -7.70 -10.64 -4.78
C TYR A 3 -8.63 -10.91 -5.98
N LYS A 4 -8.08 -10.96 -7.21
CA LYS A 4 -8.84 -11.24 -8.42
C LYS A 4 -9.20 -12.72 -8.49
N GLU A 5 -8.23 -13.59 -8.22
CA GLU A 5 -8.44 -15.03 -8.14
C GLU A 5 -9.49 -15.36 -7.07
N THR A 6 -9.37 -14.76 -5.89
CA THR A 6 -10.34 -14.92 -4.80
C THR A 6 -11.74 -14.49 -5.24
N HIS A 7 -11.87 -13.35 -5.93
CA HIS A 7 -13.15 -12.89 -6.47
C HIS A 7 -13.75 -13.87 -7.49
N VAL A 8 -12.93 -14.46 -8.35
CA VAL A 8 -13.37 -15.46 -9.34
C VAL A 8 -13.81 -16.76 -8.66
N GLU A 9 -13.09 -17.24 -7.64
CA GLU A 9 -13.48 -18.42 -6.87
C GLU A 9 -14.82 -18.20 -6.15
N LEU A 10 -15.03 -17.03 -5.53
CA LEU A 10 -16.34 -16.67 -4.96
C LEU A 10 -17.43 -16.66 -6.03
N GLY A 11 -17.12 -16.17 -7.24
CA GLY A 11 -18.01 -16.24 -8.39
C GLY A 11 -18.40 -17.67 -8.78
N LYS A 12 -17.48 -18.64 -8.71
CA LYS A 12 -17.78 -20.05 -8.98
C LYS A 12 -18.78 -20.62 -7.98
N LEU A 13 -18.63 -20.31 -6.69
CA LEU A 13 -19.53 -20.78 -5.63
C LEU A 13 -20.99 -20.35 -5.83
N VAL A 14 -21.21 -19.22 -6.51
CA VAL A 14 -22.55 -18.67 -6.78
C VAL A 14 -22.97 -18.76 -8.26
N ASN A 15 -22.29 -19.57 -9.07
CA ASN A 15 -22.55 -19.74 -10.51
C ASN A 15 -22.48 -18.43 -11.32
N LYS A 16 -21.59 -17.51 -10.93
CA LYS A 16 -21.33 -16.21 -11.58
C LYS A 16 -19.87 -16.04 -12.02
N GLU A 17 -19.15 -17.14 -12.26
CA GLU A 17 -17.73 -17.12 -12.66
C GLU A 17 -17.42 -16.15 -13.81
N LYS A 18 -18.21 -16.20 -14.91
CA LYS A 18 -18.01 -15.30 -16.06
C LYS A 18 -18.11 -13.81 -15.68
N LEU A 19 -19.06 -13.46 -14.82
CA LEU A 19 -19.24 -12.08 -14.35
C LEU A 19 -18.07 -11.67 -13.45
N ALA A 20 -17.68 -12.54 -12.50
CA ALA A 20 -16.56 -12.28 -11.62
C ALA A 20 -15.24 -12.09 -12.41
N GLN A 21 -15.00 -12.93 -13.41
CA GLN A 21 -13.84 -12.82 -14.31
C GLN A 21 -13.85 -11.49 -15.08
N GLN A 22 -15.01 -11.06 -15.58
CA GLN A 22 -15.14 -9.78 -16.28
C GLN A 22 -14.83 -8.60 -15.35
N GLN A 23 -15.33 -8.62 -14.10
CA GLN A 23 -15.07 -7.57 -13.11
C GLN A 23 -13.57 -7.51 -12.76
N ALA A 24 -12.95 -8.66 -12.48
CA ALA A 24 -11.52 -8.78 -12.21
C ALA A 24 -10.66 -8.23 -13.36
N ASN A 25 -10.98 -8.60 -14.60
CA ASN A 25 -10.26 -8.13 -15.78
C ASN A 25 -10.43 -6.62 -16.01
N THR A 26 -11.64 -6.10 -15.81
CA THR A 26 -11.93 -4.67 -15.98
C THR A 26 -11.16 -3.85 -14.96
N LEU A 27 -11.21 -4.21 -13.68
CA LEU A 27 -10.46 -3.52 -12.63
C LEU A 27 -8.95 -3.63 -12.88
N SER A 28 -8.43 -4.82 -13.22
CA SER A 28 -7.01 -5.01 -13.50
C SER A 28 -6.50 -4.10 -14.61
N LYS A 29 -7.26 -3.91 -15.69
CA LYS A 29 -6.90 -3.00 -16.79
C LYS A 29 -6.91 -1.54 -16.34
N LYS A 30 -7.93 -1.15 -15.56
CA LYS A 30 -8.05 0.20 -14.99
C LYS A 30 -6.85 0.53 -14.09
N LEU A 31 -6.55 -0.34 -13.12
CA LEU A 31 -5.44 -0.11 -12.19
C LEU A 31 -4.08 -0.11 -12.89
N ALA A 32 -3.86 -0.97 -13.89
CA ALA A 32 -2.63 -0.94 -14.67
C ALA A 32 -2.45 0.38 -15.45
N LYS A 33 -3.55 0.96 -15.97
CA LYS A 33 -3.54 2.29 -16.62
C LYS A 33 -3.24 3.38 -15.59
N ASP A 34 -3.89 3.35 -14.45
CA ASP A 34 -3.69 4.32 -13.36
C ASP A 34 -2.25 4.29 -12.84
N GLY A 35 -1.65 3.10 -12.69
CA GLY A 35 -0.26 2.95 -12.31
C GLY A 35 0.72 3.57 -13.31
N LYS A 36 0.44 3.48 -14.62
CA LYS A 36 1.25 4.16 -15.66
C LYS A 36 1.14 5.69 -15.54
N GLU A 37 -0.06 6.21 -15.27
CA GLU A 37 -0.30 7.63 -15.08
C GLU A 37 0.43 8.17 -13.84
N ILE A 38 0.33 7.45 -12.71
CA ILE A 38 1.04 7.77 -11.47
C ILE A 38 2.54 7.82 -11.72
N LYS A 39 3.14 6.76 -12.30
CA LYS A 39 4.57 6.72 -12.63
C LYS A 39 5.01 7.85 -13.55
N LYS A 40 4.15 8.30 -14.46
CA LYS A 40 4.44 9.46 -15.33
C LYS A 40 4.52 10.77 -14.53
N LYS A 41 3.69 10.93 -13.51
CA LYS A 41 3.63 12.14 -12.66
C LYS A 41 4.75 12.18 -11.63
N ILE A 42 5.03 11.07 -10.94
CA ILE A 42 5.93 11.06 -9.77
C ILE A 42 7.33 10.49 -10.05
N GLY A 43 7.52 9.83 -11.20
CA GLY A 43 8.73 9.12 -11.55
C GLY A 43 8.55 7.60 -11.56
N LYS A 44 9.19 6.92 -12.51
CA LYS A 44 9.05 5.48 -12.73
C LYS A 44 9.77 4.62 -11.69
N ASP A 45 10.81 5.19 -11.09
CA ASP A 45 11.71 4.50 -10.16
C ASP A 45 11.37 4.78 -8.69
N LYS A 46 10.23 5.43 -8.45
CA LYS A 46 9.75 5.71 -7.09
C LYS A 46 9.32 4.44 -6.37
N THR A 47 9.80 4.31 -5.14
CA THR A 47 9.56 3.18 -4.25
C THR A 47 8.55 3.52 -3.16
N PHE A 48 7.86 2.51 -2.66
CA PHE A 48 6.71 2.62 -1.78
C PHE A 48 6.83 1.68 -0.61
N SER A 49 6.58 2.18 0.59
CA SER A 49 6.58 1.39 1.83
C SER A 49 5.30 1.61 2.61
N ILE A 50 4.62 0.52 2.96
CA ILE A 50 3.41 0.55 3.77
C ILE A 50 3.79 0.19 5.21
N MET A 51 3.63 1.13 6.14
CA MET A 51 4.07 0.95 7.52
C MET A 51 3.01 1.39 8.53
N ASP A 52 2.75 0.56 9.53
CA ASP A 52 2.06 0.97 10.75
C ASP A 52 3.10 1.54 11.73
N VAL A 53 2.96 2.82 12.07
CA VAL A 53 3.93 3.58 12.86
C VAL A 53 3.31 3.95 14.20
N GLN A 54 3.50 3.08 15.18
CA GLN A 54 3.01 3.26 16.55
C GLN A 54 4.10 3.88 17.45
N ALA A 55 3.74 4.19 18.70
CA ALA A 55 4.68 4.78 19.65
C ALA A 55 5.85 3.83 20.01
N LYS A 56 5.53 2.55 20.21
CA LYS A 56 6.49 1.52 20.64
C LYS A 56 7.00 0.70 19.48
N ASP A 57 6.10 0.29 18.59
CA ASP A 57 6.38 -0.66 17.53
C ASP A 57 6.14 -0.04 16.14
N ILE A 58 6.92 -0.49 15.17
CA ILE A 58 6.74 -0.19 13.77
C ILE A 58 6.61 -1.51 13.05
N TYR A 59 5.60 -1.62 12.18
CA TYR A 59 5.41 -2.79 11.32
C TYR A 59 5.41 -2.36 9.88
N GLN A 60 5.98 -3.19 9.01
CA GLN A 60 5.96 -2.99 7.56
C GLN A 60 5.27 -4.16 6.88
N PHE A 61 4.54 -3.84 5.82
CA PHE A 61 3.71 -4.78 5.09
C PHE A 61 4.16 -4.89 3.64
N GLY A 62 4.33 -6.12 3.18
CA GLY A 62 4.59 -6.45 1.79
C GLY A 62 3.31 -6.63 0.98
N PRO A 63 3.42 -7.07 -0.28
CA PRO A 63 2.28 -7.36 -1.14
C PRO A 63 1.39 -8.46 -0.56
N ARG A 64 0.07 -8.32 -0.78
CA ARG A 64 -0.98 -9.28 -0.37
C ARG A 64 -1.15 -9.42 1.14
N PHE A 65 -1.06 -8.30 1.86
CA PHE A 65 -1.26 -8.26 3.31
C PHE A 65 -2.43 -7.34 3.71
N GLY A 66 -3.25 -6.90 2.76
CA GLY A 66 -4.17 -5.79 2.96
C GLY A 66 -3.40 -4.47 3.12
N ARG A 67 -3.96 -3.53 3.87
CA ARG A 67 -3.43 -2.17 4.11
C ARG A 67 -3.16 -1.42 2.80
N GLY A 68 -3.94 -1.71 1.76
CA GLY A 68 -3.76 -1.12 0.43
C GLY A 68 -2.63 -1.73 -0.40
N SER A 69 -1.96 -2.79 0.07
CA SER A 69 -0.85 -3.43 -0.64
C SER A 69 -1.25 -3.96 -2.03
N GLU A 70 -2.49 -4.43 -2.17
CA GLU A 70 -3.07 -4.94 -3.40
C GLU A 70 -3.22 -3.83 -4.43
N ALA A 71 -3.67 -2.64 -4.01
CA ALA A 71 -3.79 -1.48 -4.89
C ALA A 71 -2.40 -0.98 -5.33
N ILE A 72 -1.46 -0.82 -4.40
CA ILE A 72 -0.14 -0.22 -4.65
C ILE A 72 0.76 -1.17 -5.46
N TYR A 73 0.98 -2.40 -4.97
CA TYR A 73 1.97 -3.31 -5.53
C TYR A 73 1.39 -4.16 -6.66
N GLU A 74 0.14 -4.63 -6.55
CA GLU A 74 -0.46 -5.50 -7.59
C GLU A 74 -1.24 -4.72 -8.65
N GLY A 75 -2.04 -3.73 -8.24
CA GLY A 75 -2.86 -2.91 -9.12
C GLY A 75 -2.03 -1.91 -9.94
N PHE A 76 -1.38 -0.98 -9.25
CA PHE A 76 -0.58 0.07 -9.87
C PHE A 76 0.82 -0.37 -10.29
N LYS A 77 1.28 -1.54 -9.83
CA LYS A 77 2.64 -2.06 -10.07
C LYS A 77 3.72 -1.09 -9.61
N LEU A 78 3.51 -0.39 -8.50
CA LEU A 78 4.51 0.47 -7.89
C LEU A 78 5.56 -0.38 -7.18
N ALA A 79 6.80 0.09 -7.12
CA ALA A 79 7.92 -0.68 -6.58
C ALA A 79 7.92 -0.65 -5.05
N GLU A 80 8.27 -1.77 -4.42
CA GLU A 80 8.65 -1.82 -3.00
C GLU A 80 10.03 -1.17 -2.82
N ASP A 81 10.32 -0.72 -1.60
CA ASP A 81 11.70 -0.43 -1.20
C ASP A 81 12.57 -1.71 -1.29
N SER A 82 13.79 -1.60 -1.79
CA SER A 82 14.63 -2.78 -2.09
C SER A 82 15.09 -3.50 -0.82
N ASP A 83 15.48 -2.75 0.20
CA ASP A 83 16.03 -3.29 1.43
C ASP A 83 14.92 -3.92 2.26
N ALA A 84 13.77 -3.24 2.34
CA ALA A 84 12.56 -3.79 2.93
C ALA A 84 12.11 -5.08 2.22
N LYS A 85 12.11 -5.09 0.89
CA LYS A 85 11.71 -6.26 0.10
C LYS A 85 12.65 -7.45 0.32
N ALA A 86 13.95 -7.19 0.42
CA ALA A 86 14.95 -8.23 0.70
C ALA A 86 14.82 -8.80 2.12
N ALA A 87 14.48 -7.97 3.09
CA ALA A 87 14.25 -8.38 4.48
C ALA A 87 12.87 -8.98 4.74
N MET A 88 11.89 -8.76 3.86
CA MET A 88 10.51 -9.16 4.04
C MET A 88 10.36 -10.69 4.13
N PRO A 89 9.78 -11.23 5.22
CA PRO A 89 9.62 -12.67 5.37
C PRO A 89 8.48 -13.20 4.49
N LYS A 90 8.31 -14.52 4.45
CA LYS A 90 7.29 -15.18 3.62
C LYS A 90 5.87 -14.76 4.00
N GLU A 91 5.67 -14.44 5.26
CA GLU A 91 4.42 -13.99 5.88
C GLU A 91 4.01 -12.57 5.45
N LYS A 92 4.88 -11.84 4.72
CA LYS A 92 4.60 -10.51 4.15
C LYS A 92 4.34 -9.40 5.17
N TYR A 93 4.76 -9.58 6.42
CA TYR A 93 4.87 -8.51 7.39
C TYR A 93 6.06 -8.72 8.31
N MET A 94 6.61 -7.63 8.83
CA MET A 94 7.70 -7.69 9.79
C MET A 94 7.64 -6.53 10.77
N LYS A 95 8.16 -6.76 11.99
CA LYS A 95 8.47 -5.68 12.92
C LYS A 95 9.77 -5.01 12.49
N VAL A 96 9.76 -3.68 12.40
CA VAL A 96 10.91 -2.87 11.99
C VAL A 96 11.56 -2.26 13.22
N PRO A 97 12.85 -2.54 13.50
CA PRO A 97 13.61 -1.79 14.51
C PRO A 97 13.58 -0.29 14.19
N LYS A 98 13.46 0.56 15.21
CA LYS A 98 13.30 2.01 15.01
C LYS A 98 14.46 2.62 14.24
N GLU A 99 15.66 2.09 14.45
CA GLU A 99 16.91 2.51 13.82
C GLU A 99 16.93 2.15 12.33
N LYS A 100 16.19 1.12 11.93
CA LYS A 100 16.04 0.65 10.54
C LYS A 100 14.88 1.30 9.78
N PHE A 101 14.10 2.16 10.43
CA PHE A 101 12.95 2.83 9.80
C PHE A 101 13.33 3.55 8.50
N ASN A 102 14.46 4.26 8.49
CA ASN A 102 14.89 5.00 7.29
C ASN A 102 15.52 4.11 6.22
N ASP A 103 16.11 2.97 6.60
CA ASP A 103 16.68 2.00 5.66
C ASP A 103 15.57 1.27 4.89
N TYR A 104 14.40 1.09 5.49
CA TYR A 104 13.27 0.37 4.89
C TYR A 104 12.16 1.28 4.36
N ALA A 105 12.40 2.59 4.36
CA ALA A 105 11.44 3.58 3.86
C ALA A 105 11.74 3.94 2.41
N GLY A 106 10.83 3.56 1.52
CA GLY A 106 10.84 4.02 0.13
C GLY A 106 10.61 5.53 -0.01
N ASP A 107 10.64 6.02 -1.25
CA ASP A 107 10.38 7.42 -1.57
C ASP A 107 9.00 7.91 -1.06
N TYR A 108 8.01 7.01 -1.02
CA TYR A 108 6.68 7.26 -0.49
C TYR A 108 6.37 6.36 0.70
N LEU A 109 5.90 6.96 1.79
CA LEU A 109 5.41 6.26 2.98
C LEU A 109 3.88 6.27 3.01
N LEU A 110 3.29 5.09 3.13
CA LEU A 110 1.85 4.89 3.25
C LEU A 110 1.58 4.38 4.66
N ILE A 111 0.91 5.22 5.46
CA ILE A 111 0.70 4.96 6.87
C ILE A 111 -0.80 4.86 7.16
N PRO A 112 -1.34 3.63 7.32
CA PRO A 112 -2.71 3.46 7.78
C PRO A 112 -2.82 3.92 9.23
N THR A 113 -3.80 4.76 9.53
CA THR A 113 -4.09 5.22 10.90
C THR A 113 -5.59 5.13 11.19
N ALA A 114 -5.98 5.16 12.47
CA ALA A 114 -7.39 5.03 12.85
C ALA A 114 -8.31 6.13 12.26
N ASN A 115 -7.78 7.29 11.88
CA ASN A 115 -8.56 8.43 11.39
C ASN A 115 -8.03 9.02 10.07
N GLY A 116 -7.09 8.33 9.41
CA GLY A 116 -6.43 8.80 8.18
C GLY A 116 -5.63 10.08 8.35
N LYS A 117 -5.25 10.47 9.57
CA LYS A 117 -4.38 11.62 9.86
C LYS A 117 -3.03 11.16 10.38
N LYS A 118 -2.05 12.08 10.37
CA LYS A 118 -0.74 11.87 10.98
C LYS A 118 -0.90 11.40 12.43
N PRO A 119 -0.28 10.27 12.82
CA PRO A 119 -0.38 9.81 14.20
C PRO A 119 0.31 10.80 15.12
N ASN A 120 -0.22 11.00 16.33
CA ASN A 120 0.39 11.85 17.35
C ASN A 120 1.07 10.95 18.40
N ASN A 121 2.32 10.58 18.16
CA ASN A 121 3.10 9.73 19.06
C ASN A 121 4.57 10.20 19.14
N GLU A 122 5.32 9.63 20.08
CA GLU A 122 6.72 10.01 20.32
C GLU A 122 7.65 9.66 19.16
N PHE A 123 7.35 8.61 18.39
CA PHE A 123 8.18 8.23 17.24
C PHE A 123 8.12 9.30 16.14
N VAL A 124 6.94 9.83 15.79
CA VAL A 124 6.83 10.89 14.77
C VAL A 124 7.39 12.25 15.21
N LYS A 125 7.72 12.41 16.50
CA LYS A 125 8.40 13.59 17.06
C LYS A 125 9.93 13.43 17.07
N SER A 126 10.42 12.19 16.94
CA SER A 126 11.84 11.85 17.00
C SER A 126 12.66 12.43 15.84
N SER A 127 13.98 12.48 16.02
CA SER A 127 14.93 12.84 14.97
C SER A 127 14.93 11.84 13.81
N ILE A 128 14.78 10.54 14.11
CA ILE A 128 14.73 9.47 13.09
C ILE A 128 13.62 9.76 12.07
N TRP A 129 12.42 10.04 12.56
CA TRP A 129 11.28 10.41 11.71
C TRP A 129 11.53 11.69 10.91
N LYS A 130 12.02 12.76 11.56
CA LYS A 130 12.25 14.06 10.90
C LYS A 130 13.35 14.02 9.84
N ASN A 131 14.29 13.07 9.95
CA ASN A 131 15.38 12.85 9.00
C ASN A 131 15.00 11.88 7.87
N ASN A 132 13.79 11.31 7.89
CA ASN A 132 13.32 10.44 6.83
C ASN A 132 13.09 11.25 5.53
N LYS A 133 13.59 10.75 4.40
CA LYS A 133 13.52 11.45 3.11
C LYS A 133 12.07 11.67 2.64
N ALA A 134 11.20 10.67 2.76
CA ALA A 134 9.80 10.81 2.38
C ALA A 134 9.09 11.84 3.26
N VAL A 135 9.41 11.91 4.55
CA VAL A 135 8.89 12.94 5.47
C VAL A 135 9.34 14.34 5.05
N GLN A 136 10.63 14.53 4.76
CA GLN A 136 11.18 15.82 4.34
C GLN A 136 10.60 16.29 3.00
N ASN A 137 10.29 15.36 2.11
CA ASN A 137 9.74 15.65 0.78
C ASN A 137 8.20 15.76 0.77
N ASN A 138 7.52 15.70 1.92
CA ASN A 138 6.05 15.64 2.01
C ASN A 138 5.42 14.48 1.22
N GLN A 139 6.12 13.35 1.14
CA GLN A 139 5.71 12.12 0.44
C GLN A 139 5.13 11.07 1.40
N VAL A 140 4.42 11.53 2.43
CA VAL A 140 3.73 10.67 3.41
C VAL A 140 2.22 10.76 3.20
N ILE A 141 1.61 9.60 2.98
CA ILE A 141 0.19 9.43 2.74
C ILE A 141 -0.43 8.75 3.96
N TYR A 142 -1.32 9.47 4.65
CA TYR A 142 -2.12 8.94 5.74
C TYR A 142 -3.52 8.58 5.23
N TYR A 143 -4.03 7.42 5.63
CA TYR A 143 -5.34 6.93 5.21
C TYR A 143 -5.93 6.04 6.31
N THR A 144 -7.25 5.87 6.31
CA THR A 144 -7.91 5.12 7.38
C THR A 144 -7.61 3.63 7.29
N MET A 145 -7.31 3.01 8.43
CA MET A 145 -7.07 1.57 8.53
C MET A 145 -8.34 0.77 8.21
N ASP A 146 -9.52 1.25 8.61
CA ASP A 146 -10.79 0.54 8.45
C ASP A 146 -11.10 0.24 6.97
N GLU A 147 -10.81 1.19 6.08
CA GLU A 147 -10.99 1.02 4.64
C GLU A 147 -9.89 0.16 4.01
N ALA A 148 -8.77 -0.05 4.70
CA ALA A 148 -7.58 -0.68 4.16
C ALA A 148 -7.37 -2.13 4.62
N ILE A 149 -8.11 -2.61 5.63
CA ILE A 149 -7.98 -3.99 6.13
C ILE A 149 -8.45 -5.02 5.09
N TYR A 150 -9.46 -4.68 4.29
CA TYR A 150 -10.06 -5.57 3.32
C TYR A 150 -9.33 -5.55 1.97
N ALA A 151 -9.30 -6.72 1.32
CA ALA A 151 -8.66 -6.94 0.03
C ALA A 151 -9.66 -7.49 -1.02
N ASP A 152 -10.96 -7.35 -0.81
CA ASP A 152 -11.96 -7.68 -1.83
C ASP A 152 -11.92 -6.68 -3.01
N ILE A 153 -12.48 -7.07 -4.15
CA ILE A 153 -12.40 -6.28 -5.38
C ILE A 153 -12.99 -4.86 -5.25
N ILE A 154 -14.00 -4.67 -4.40
CA ILE A 154 -14.67 -3.37 -4.19
C ILE A 154 -13.77 -2.48 -3.32
N SER A 155 -13.27 -3.03 -2.21
CA SER A 155 -12.32 -2.34 -1.34
C SER A 155 -11.05 -1.94 -2.08
N VAL A 156 -10.46 -2.83 -2.88
CA VAL A 156 -9.27 -2.53 -3.69
C VAL A 156 -9.53 -1.42 -4.71
N GLU A 157 -10.69 -1.40 -5.37
CA GLU A 157 -11.04 -0.33 -6.30
C GLU A 157 -11.15 1.03 -5.60
N GLN A 158 -11.78 1.07 -4.42
CA GLN A 158 -11.97 2.31 -3.66
C GLN A 158 -10.64 2.82 -3.08
N GLN A 159 -9.83 1.94 -2.49
CA GLN A 159 -8.48 2.24 -2.02
C GLN A 159 -7.62 2.80 -3.16
N ALA A 160 -7.63 2.15 -4.32
CA ALA A 160 -6.90 2.62 -5.49
C ALA A 160 -7.34 4.02 -5.93
N LYS A 161 -8.65 4.30 -5.99
CA LYS A 161 -9.16 5.63 -6.30
C LYS A 161 -8.60 6.69 -5.34
N ASN A 162 -8.62 6.40 -4.04
CA ASN A 162 -8.10 7.30 -3.00
C ASN A 162 -6.58 7.53 -3.14
N PHE A 163 -5.80 6.46 -3.34
CA PHE A 163 -4.34 6.58 -3.52
C PHE A 163 -3.97 7.32 -4.80
N LYS A 164 -4.65 7.05 -5.92
CA LYS A 164 -4.43 7.77 -7.18
C LYS A 164 -4.64 9.28 -6.98
N GLN A 165 -5.73 9.67 -6.35
CA GLN A 165 -6.00 11.08 -6.07
C GLN A 165 -4.90 11.72 -5.23
N GLN A 166 -4.42 11.03 -4.19
CA GLN A 166 -3.36 11.55 -3.32
C GLN A 166 -2.00 11.65 -4.03
N LEU A 167 -1.68 10.68 -4.89
CA LEU A 167 -0.40 10.63 -5.62
C LEU A 167 -0.32 11.59 -6.82
N LEU A 168 -1.47 12.06 -7.31
CA LEU A 168 -1.54 12.97 -8.46
C LEU A 168 -1.79 14.44 -8.10
N LYS A 169 -1.97 14.76 -6.81
CA LYS A 169 -1.93 16.15 -6.31
C LYS A 169 -0.58 16.77 -6.64
#